data_AF-A0A3L7SYC8-F1
#
_entry.id   AF-A0A3L7SYC8-F1
#
_cell.length_a   1.000
_cell.length_b   1.000
_cell.length_c   1.000
_cell.angle_alpha   90.00
_cell.angle_beta   90.00
_cell.angle_gamma   90.00
#
_symmetry.space_group_name_H-M   'P 1'
#
loop_
_entity.id
_entity.type
_entity.pdbx_description
1 polymer ?
#
loop_
_entity_poly.entity_id
_entity_poly.type
_entity_poly.pdbx_seq_one_letter_code
_entity_poly.pdbx_strand_id
1 'polypeptide(L)'
;MRRPRATVSRGRVTAPANRSKRSRRHANFREPVAVYSAHTNTLMTPSIVANSLALAFTLFGGACVFAVLAGLPGAWILIISAMMIDCLDWLWLPAGSSFTFHPLTIIAVIIMATIGELLEFALSAAGARKFGASPRGMIGSMIGGVIGALVGTVLILIPLVGTLTGAVIGTAMGAMLGELTHEGRKLHETAKPALGAVIGRILGTLAKLPISLAVWMTLAIAAFTA
;
A
#
# COMPACT_ATOMS: atom_id res chain seq x y z
N MET A 1 -62.85 -101.99 -3.22
CA MET A 1 -63.63 -101.30 -4.28
C MET A 1 -63.03 -99.92 -4.55
N ARG A 2 -63.15 -99.46 -5.79
CA ARG A 2 -62.43 -98.35 -6.45
C ARG A 2 -63.08 -96.97 -6.22
N ARG A 3 -62.21 -95.94 -6.04
CA ARG A 3 -62.21 -94.58 -6.65
C ARG A 3 -63.27 -93.53 -6.15
N PRO A 4 -63.16 -92.21 -6.49
CA PRO A 4 -62.21 -91.21 -5.96
C PRO A 4 -62.79 -89.76 -5.78
N ARG A 5 -61.90 -88.80 -5.45
CA ARG A 5 -61.80 -87.38 -5.92
C ARG A 5 -62.40 -86.19 -5.12
N ALA A 6 -61.49 -85.22 -4.93
CA ALA A 6 -61.60 -83.75 -4.88
C ALA A 6 -62.33 -83.13 -3.66
N THR A 7 -61.87 -82.03 -3.04
CA THR A 7 -61.58 -80.74 -3.69
C THR A 7 -60.73 -79.82 -2.80
N VAL A 8 -60.00 -78.94 -3.48
CA VAL A 8 -59.10 -77.86 -3.04
C VAL A 8 -59.78 -76.79 -2.17
N SER A 9 -59.06 -76.21 -1.21
CA SER A 9 -59.23 -74.80 -0.82
C SER A 9 -57.96 -74.25 -0.13
N ARG A 10 -57.26 -73.36 -0.84
CA ARG A 10 -56.09 -72.62 -0.36
C ARG A 10 -56.54 -71.49 0.58
N GLY A 11 -56.16 -71.56 1.85
CA GLY A 11 -56.26 -70.46 2.81
C GLY A 11 -55.21 -69.37 2.49
N ARG A 12 -55.71 -68.18 2.18
CA ARG A 12 -54.99 -66.98 1.75
C ARG A 12 -54.22 -66.38 2.94
N VAL A 13 -52.89 -66.40 2.91
CA VAL A 13 -52.04 -65.65 3.85
C VAL A 13 -52.13 -64.16 3.52
N THR A 14 -52.71 -63.39 4.44
CA THR A 14 -52.74 -61.94 4.42
C THR A 14 -51.39 -61.39 4.88
N ALA A 15 -50.56 -60.93 3.94
CA ALA A 15 -49.38 -60.13 4.25
C ALA A 15 -49.76 -58.64 4.25
N PRO A 16 -49.52 -57.88 5.34
CA PRO A 16 -49.70 -56.43 5.30
C PRO A 16 -48.61 -55.80 4.42
N ALA A 17 -49.05 -54.96 3.49
CA ALA A 17 -48.20 -54.20 2.58
C ALA A 17 -47.30 -53.23 3.35
N ASN A 18 -46.00 -53.50 3.36
CA ASN A 18 -44.97 -52.59 3.86
C ASN A 18 -44.82 -51.39 2.90
N ARG A 19 -45.65 -50.35 3.13
CA ARG A 19 -45.79 -49.17 2.28
C ARG A 19 -45.09 -47.93 2.84
N SER A 20 -43.88 -48.06 3.40
CA SER A 20 -43.15 -46.92 3.98
C SER A 20 -41.80 -46.59 3.31
N LYS A 21 -41.35 -47.32 2.28
CA LYS A 21 -40.03 -47.09 1.66
C LYS A 21 -40.03 -46.33 0.32
N ARG A 22 -41.16 -45.77 -0.12
CA ARG A 22 -41.28 -45.13 -1.46
C ARG A 22 -41.53 -43.61 -1.44
N SER A 23 -41.21 -42.93 -0.34
CA SER A 23 -41.28 -41.45 -0.27
C SER A 23 -39.95 -40.78 0.07
N ARG A 24 -38.84 -41.54 0.18
CA ARG A 24 -37.50 -40.97 0.48
C ARG A 24 -36.58 -40.85 -0.74
N ARG A 25 -37.06 -41.08 -1.97
CA ARG A 25 -36.20 -41.02 -3.18
C ARG A 25 -36.18 -39.66 -3.90
N HIS A 26 -37.01 -38.69 -3.50
CA HIS A 26 -37.07 -37.39 -4.17
C HIS A 26 -36.43 -36.22 -3.40
N ALA A 27 -35.86 -36.46 -2.20
CA ALA A 27 -35.21 -35.41 -1.42
C ALA A 27 -33.73 -35.14 -1.78
N ASN A 28 -33.05 -36.08 -2.45
CA ASN A 28 -31.58 -36.05 -2.59
C ASN A 28 -31.04 -35.29 -3.82
N PHE A 29 -31.89 -34.72 -4.67
CA PHE A 29 -31.43 -34.04 -5.90
C PHE A 29 -31.19 -32.53 -5.72
N ARG A 30 -31.60 -31.95 -4.58
CA ARG A 30 -31.40 -30.52 -4.27
C ARG A 30 -30.13 -30.23 -3.45
N GLU A 31 -29.57 -31.24 -2.80
CA GLU A 31 -28.35 -31.16 -1.98
C GLU A 31 -27.08 -30.76 -2.78
N PRO A 32 -26.77 -31.31 -3.97
CA PRO A 32 -25.47 -31.05 -4.60
C PRO A 32 -25.32 -29.61 -5.12
N VAL A 33 -26.41 -28.96 -5.53
CA VAL A 33 -26.38 -27.59 -6.06
C VAL A 33 -26.24 -26.57 -4.92
N ALA A 34 -26.90 -26.79 -3.78
CA ALA A 34 -26.80 -25.92 -2.61
C ALA A 34 -25.40 -26.00 -1.98
N VAL A 35 -24.82 -27.20 -1.90
CA VAL A 35 -23.45 -27.39 -1.39
C VAL A 35 -22.42 -26.79 -2.35
N TYR A 36 -22.58 -26.97 -3.67
CA TYR A 36 -21.70 -26.33 -4.66
C TYR A 36 -21.81 -24.80 -4.61
N SER A 37 -23.02 -24.25 -4.53
CA SER A 37 -23.25 -22.80 -4.42
C SER A 37 -22.75 -22.21 -3.11
N ALA A 38 -22.88 -22.91 -1.99
CA ALA A 38 -22.35 -22.47 -0.70
C ALA A 38 -20.82 -22.51 -0.70
N HIS A 39 -20.23 -23.51 -1.35
CA HIS A 39 -18.78 -23.66 -1.46
C HIS A 39 -18.15 -22.63 -2.43
N THR A 40 -18.82 -22.31 -3.54
CA THR A 40 -18.37 -21.23 -4.43
C THR A 40 -18.53 -19.85 -3.79
N ASN A 41 -19.60 -19.60 -3.05
CA ASN A 41 -19.80 -18.33 -2.34
C ASN A 41 -18.76 -18.09 -1.23
N THR A 42 -18.31 -19.14 -0.51
CA THR A 42 -17.29 -19.01 0.55
C THR A 42 -15.86 -18.93 0.02
N LEU A 43 -15.59 -19.37 -1.21
CA LEU A 43 -14.27 -19.29 -1.84
C LEU A 43 -14.10 -18.09 -2.79
N MET A 44 -15.18 -17.60 -3.41
CA MET A 44 -15.13 -16.39 -4.26
C MET A 44 -15.08 -15.10 -3.44
N THR A 45 -15.69 -15.05 -2.26
CA THR A 45 -15.72 -13.84 -1.44
C THR A 45 -14.32 -13.42 -0.93
N PRO A 46 -13.44 -14.32 -0.42
CA PRO A 46 -12.12 -13.92 0.07
C PRO A 46 -11.17 -13.46 -1.05
N SER A 47 -11.23 -14.12 -2.22
CA SER A 47 -10.35 -13.82 -3.36
C SER A 47 -10.72 -12.51 -4.07
N ILE A 48 -12.01 -12.19 -4.18
CA ILE A 48 -12.46 -10.89 -4.71
C ILE A 48 -12.08 -9.76 -3.76
N VAL A 49 -12.27 -9.95 -2.45
CA VAL A 49 -11.92 -8.94 -1.44
C VAL A 49 -10.41 -8.66 -1.44
N ALA A 50 -9.56 -9.69 -1.43
CA ALA A 50 -8.11 -9.54 -1.49
C ALA A 50 -7.65 -8.78 -2.75
N ASN A 51 -8.14 -9.19 -3.93
CA ASN A 51 -7.81 -8.52 -5.19
C ASN A 51 -8.30 -7.07 -5.24
N SER A 52 -9.47 -6.77 -4.66
CA SER A 52 -9.99 -5.41 -4.59
C SER A 52 -9.15 -4.52 -3.66
N LEU A 53 -8.65 -5.06 -2.55
CA LEU A 53 -7.77 -4.36 -1.62
C LEU A 53 -6.39 -4.12 -2.25
N ALA A 54 -5.81 -5.11 -2.91
CA ALA A 54 -4.55 -4.98 -3.64
C ALA A 54 -4.63 -3.92 -4.75
N LEU A 55 -5.75 -3.87 -5.48
CA LEU A 55 -6.00 -2.83 -6.47
C LEU A 55 -6.11 -1.44 -5.83
N ALA A 56 -6.89 -1.30 -4.75
CA ALA A 56 -7.03 -0.04 -4.04
C ALA A 56 -5.69 0.47 -3.48
N PHE A 57 -4.89 -0.42 -2.88
CA PHE A 57 -3.54 -0.13 -2.40
C PHE A 57 -2.61 0.30 -3.54
N THR A 58 -2.68 -0.38 -4.70
CA THR A 58 -1.87 -0.02 -5.87
C THR A 58 -2.21 1.37 -6.40
N LEU A 59 -3.51 1.71 -6.51
CA LEU A 59 -3.96 3.04 -6.92
C LEU A 59 -3.53 4.13 -5.91
N PHE A 60 -3.65 3.84 -4.62
CA PHE A 60 -3.15 4.70 -3.56
C PHE A 60 -1.63 4.91 -3.64
N GLY A 61 -0.87 3.86 -3.94
CA GLY A 61 0.57 3.94 -4.17
C GLY A 61 0.94 4.83 -5.36
N GLY A 62 0.16 4.79 -6.44
CA GLY A 62 0.32 5.72 -7.57
C GLY A 62 0.12 7.19 -7.15
N ALA A 63 -0.89 7.47 -6.31
CA ALA A 63 -1.09 8.79 -5.72
C ALA A 63 0.07 9.21 -4.80
N CYS A 64 0.64 8.27 -4.03
CA CYS A 64 1.82 8.52 -3.21
C CYS A 64 3.07 8.86 -4.04
N VAL A 65 3.27 8.18 -5.18
CA VAL A 65 4.35 8.53 -6.12
C VAL A 65 4.12 9.94 -6.68
N PHE A 66 2.89 10.30 -7.05
CA PHE A 66 2.58 11.65 -7.49
C PHE A 66 2.85 12.69 -6.39
N ALA A 67 2.57 12.36 -5.13
CA ALA A 67 2.89 13.22 -3.99
C ALA A 67 4.40 13.50 -3.84
N VAL A 68 5.29 12.61 -4.31
CA VAL A 68 6.74 12.86 -4.30
C VAL A 68 7.11 14.07 -5.15
N LEU A 69 6.41 14.34 -6.27
CA LEU A 69 6.62 15.54 -7.08
C LEU A 69 6.35 16.84 -6.31
N ALA A 70 5.51 16.77 -5.28
CA ALA A 70 5.19 17.89 -4.41
C ALA A 70 6.21 18.09 -3.27
N GLY A 71 7.24 17.23 -3.18
CA GLY A 71 8.20 17.22 -2.08
C GLY A 71 7.66 16.58 -0.80
N LEU A 72 6.56 15.82 -0.89
CA LEU A 72 6.03 15.03 0.24
C LEU A 72 6.81 13.70 0.38
N PRO A 73 6.84 13.12 1.60
CA PRO A 73 7.46 11.81 1.84
C PRO A 73 6.56 10.65 1.35
N GLY A 74 6.14 10.68 0.08
CA GLY A 74 5.18 9.74 -0.50
C GLY A 74 5.57 8.26 -0.39
N ALA A 75 6.87 7.94 -0.57
CA ALA A 75 7.37 6.58 -0.38
C ALA A 75 7.18 6.07 1.06
N TRP A 76 7.40 6.94 2.06
CA TRP A 76 7.19 6.59 3.47
C TRP A 76 5.71 6.39 3.81
N ILE A 77 4.83 7.24 3.27
CA ILE A 77 3.38 7.09 3.43
C ILE A 77 2.92 5.72 2.89
N LEU A 78 3.44 5.32 1.72
CA LEU A 78 3.13 4.03 1.12
C LEU A 78 3.65 2.86 1.96
N ILE A 79 4.89 2.93 2.46
CA ILE A 79 5.48 1.89 3.32
C ILE A 79 4.70 1.74 4.63
N ILE A 80 4.35 2.85 5.29
CA ILE A 80 3.54 2.83 6.51
C ILE A 80 2.17 2.20 6.24
N SER A 81 1.57 2.49 5.08
CA SER A 81 0.30 1.89 4.70
C SER A 81 0.41 0.38 4.47
N ALA A 82 1.51 -0.10 3.87
CA ALA A 82 1.78 -1.54 3.73
C ALA A 82 1.93 -2.21 5.11
N MET A 83 2.70 -1.61 6.02
CA MET A 83 2.85 -2.10 7.39
C MET A 83 1.53 -2.08 8.18
N MET A 84 0.65 -1.10 7.90
CA MET A 84 -0.68 -1.04 8.50
C MET A 84 -1.57 -2.18 8.02
N ILE A 85 -1.46 -2.58 6.75
CA ILE A 85 -2.15 -3.77 6.23
C ILE A 85 -1.64 -5.02 6.96
N ASP A 86 -0.32 -5.23 7.05
CA ASP A 86 0.26 -6.37 7.78
C ASP A 86 -0.19 -6.41 9.25
N CYS A 87 -0.31 -5.24 9.89
CA CYS A 87 -0.78 -5.14 11.27
C CYS A 87 -2.27 -5.47 11.42
N LEU A 88 -3.04 -5.40 10.34
CA LEU A 88 -4.47 -5.74 10.30
C LEU A 88 -4.75 -7.11 9.69
N ASP A 89 -3.71 -7.85 9.25
CA ASP A 89 -3.84 -9.19 8.65
C ASP A 89 -4.67 -10.14 9.52
N TRP A 90 -4.54 -10.06 10.85
CA TRP A 90 -5.30 -10.86 11.81
C TRP A 90 -6.82 -10.70 11.71
N LEU A 91 -7.33 -9.64 11.07
CA LEU A 91 -8.76 -9.39 10.90
C LEU A 91 -9.38 -10.21 9.76
N TRP A 92 -8.58 -10.64 8.77
CA TRP A 92 -9.07 -11.35 7.59
C TRP A 92 -8.35 -12.66 7.28
N LEU A 93 -7.11 -12.83 7.77
CA LEU A 93 -6.35 -14.05 7.58
C LEU A 93 -6.51 -15.01 8.77
N PRO A 94 -6.59 -16.34 8.51
CA PRO A 94 -6.59 -17.34 9.58
C PRO A 94 -5.33 -17.28 10.44
N ALA A 95 -5.45 -17.57 11.73
CA ALA A 95 -4.31 -17.63 12.64
C ALA A 95 -3.22 -18.59 12.11
N GLY A 96 -1.99 -18.07 11.95
CA GLY A 96 -0.84 -18.82 11.42
C GLY A 96 -0.59 -18.65 9.92
N SER A 97 -1.32 -17.78 9.22
CA SER A 97 -0.99 -17.36 7.87
C SER A 97 0.32 -16.56 7.82
N SER A 98 0.97 -16.57 6.66
CA SER A 98 2.05 -15.61 6.36
C SER A 98 1.51 -14.18 6.30
N PHE A 99 2.38 -13.20 6.55
CA PHE A 99 2.07 -11.78 6.34
C PHE A 99 1.82 -11.48 4.86
N THR A 100 0.93 -10.53 4.59
CA THR A 100 0.63 -10.00 3.25
C THR A 100 1.90 -9.51 2.57
N PHE A 101 2.70 -8.69 3.26
CA PHE A 101 4.01 -8.27 2.78
C PHE A 101 5.12 -9.02 3.52
N HIS A 102 5.93 -9.75 2.76
CA HIS A 102 7.08 -10.45 3.34
C HIS A 102 8.03 -9.45 4.03
N PRO A 103 8.53 -9.71 5.26
CA PRO A 103 9.35 -8.76 6.01
C PRO A 103 10.61 -8.28 5.26
N LEU A 104 11.21 -9.14 4.44
CA LEU A 104 12.35 -8.76 3.58
C LEU A 104 11.95 -7.72 2.51
N THR A 105 10.73 -7.79 1.99
CA THR A 105 10.20 -6.80 1.04
C THR A 105 10.10 -5.44 1.72
N ILE A 106 9.55 -5.39 2.94
CA ILE A 106 9.45 -4.17 3.75
C ILE A 106 10.83 -3.58 4.03
N ILE A 107 11.81 -4.40 4.45
CA ILE A 107 13.19 -3.94 4.68
C ILE A 107 13.80 -3.37 3.39
N ALA A 108 13.64 -4.06 2.25
CA ALA A 108 14.18 -3.60 0.97
C ALA A 108 13.61 -2.24 0.56
N VAL A 109 12.29 -2.04 0.69
CA VAL A 109 11.66 -0.75 0.33
C VAL A 109 12.01 0.37 1.30
N ILE A 110 12.21 0.08 2.59
CA ILE A 110 12.72 1.06 3.57
C ILE A 110 14.12 1.54 3.17
N ILE A 111 15.02 0.63 2.79
CA ILE A 111 16.37 0.98 2.32
C ILE A 111 16.28 1.86 1.07
N MET A 112 15.47 1.47 0.09
CA MET A 112 15.27 2.27 -1.13
C MET A 112 14.71 3.66 -0.82
N ALA A 113 13.64 3.76 -0.02
CA ALA A 113 13.04 5.05 0.37
C ALA A 113 14.04 5.95 1.11
N THR A 114 14.84 5.36 2.00
CA THR A 114 15.91 6.09 2.72
C THR A 114 16.95 6.63 1.75
N ILE A 115 17.40 5.83 0.77
CA ILE A 115 18.35 6.29 -0.25
C ILE A 115 17.77 7.47 -1.04
N GLY A 116 16.48 7.39 -1.43
CA GLY A 116 15.81 8.47 -2.15
C GLY A 116 15.74 9.78 -1.35
N GLU A 117 15.42 9.68 -0.06
CA GLU A 117 15.37 10.84 0.83
C GLU A 117 16.77 11.47 1.04
N LEU A 118 17.78 10.62 1.27
CA LEU A 118 19.17 11.07 1.40
C LEU A 118 19.67 11.72 0.12
N LEU A 119 19.29 11.20 -1.05
CA LEU A 119 19.67 11.77 -2.34
C LEU A 119 19.07 13.16 -2.55
N GLU A 120 17.81 13.36 -2.14
CA GLU A 120 17.14 14.66 -2.21
C GLU A 120 17.85 15.72 -1.35
N PHE A 121 18.15 15.36 -0.10
CA PHE A 121 18.87 16.23 0.81
C PHE A 121 20.33 16.48 0.37
N ALA A 122 21.02 15.44 -0.09
CA ALA A 122 22.39 15.53 -0.58
C ALA A 122 22.49 16.42 -1.83
N LEU A 123 21.56 16.30 -2.77
CA LEU A 123 21.53 17.15 -3.97
C LEU A 123 21.17 18.60 -3.63
N SER A 124 20.28 18.86 -2.67
CA SER A 124 20.04 20.22 -2.17
C SER A 124 21.30 20.83 -1.57
N ALA A 125 21.98 20.13 -0.66
CA ALA A 125 23.22 20.60 -0.05
C ALA A 125 24.36 20.75 -1.07
N ALA A 126 24.53 19.79 -1.97
CA ALA A 126 25.54 19.85 -3.03
C ALA A 126 25.27 21.00 -4.02
N GLY A 127 24.00 21.25 -4.34
CA GLY A 127 23.57 22.41 -5.13
C GLY A 127 23.95 23.71 -4.43
N ALA A 128 23.64 23.86 -3.14
CA ALA A 128 24.03 25.03 -2.36
C ALA A 128 25.57 25.22 -2.36
N ARG A 129 26.31 24.14 -2.10
CA ARG A 129 27.78 24.14 -2.06
C ARG A 129 28.41 24.54 -3.40
N LYS A 130 27.87 24.05 -4.51
CA LYS A 130 28.35 24.39 -5.86
C LYS A 130 28.22 25.90 -6.15
N PHE A 131 27.27 26.56 -5.51
CA PHE A 131 27.07 28.01 -5.60
C PHE A 131 27.76 28.77 -4.44
N GLY A 132 28.68 28.12 -3.74
CA GLY A 132 29.54 28.74 -2.73
C GLY A 132 28.95 28.80 -1.33
N ALA A 133 27.95 27.97 -1.00
CA ALA A 133 27.43 27.89 0.38
C ALA A 133 28.51 27.38 1.37
N SER A 134 28.54 27.98 2.55
CA SER A 134 29.21 27.42 3.73
C SER A 134 28.47 26.17 4.25
N PRO A 135 29.09 25.39 5.16
CA PRO A 135 28.41 24.28 5.83
C PRO A 135 27.12 24.68 6.55
N ARG A 136 27.07 25.90 7.11
CA ARG A 136 25.88 26.43 7.80
C ARG A 136 24.75 26.70 6.80
N GLY A 137 25.07 27.23 5.62
CA GLY A 137 24.11 27.41 4.53
C GLY A 137 23.56 26.08 4.00
N MET A 138 24.40 25.05 3.85
CA MET A 138 23.96 23.71 3.45
C MET A 138 22.98 23.08 4.44
N ILE A 139 23.33 23.08 5.74
CA ILE A 139 22.47 22.52 6.78
C ILE A 139 21.19 23.36 6.91
N GLY A 140 21.32 24.69 6.83
CA GLY A 140 20.19 25.61 6.84
C GLY A 140 19.21 25.33 5.71
N SER A 141 19.67 25.00 4.50
CA SER A 141 18.79 24.71 3.37
C SER A 141 18.00 23.41 3.52
N MET A 142 18.60 22.40 4.15
CA MET A 142 17.96 21.13 4.46
C MET A 142 16.86 21.32 5.51
N ILE A 143 17.21 21.93 6.65
CA ILE A 143 16.28 22.17 7.77
C ILE A 143 15.16 23.13 7.34
N GLY A 144 15.53 24.24 6.70
CA GLY A 144 14.58 25.22 6.19
C GLY A 144 13.61 24.61 5.18
N GLY A 145 14.08 23.69 4.32
CA GLY A 145 13.21 22.96 3.39
C GLY A 145 12.15 22.12 4.09
N VAL A 146 12.53 21.39 5.14
CA VAL A 146 11.58 20.58 5.92
C VAL A 146 10.58 21.47 6.67
N ILE A 147 11.06 22.49 7.39
CA ILE A 147 10.19 23.41 8.15
C ILE A 147 9.26 24.16 7.19
N GLY A 148 9.81 24.67 6.08
CA GLY A 148 9.06 25.36 5.06
C GLY A 148 8.00 24.48 4.42
N ALA A 149 8.31 23.22 4.13
CA ALA A 149 7.33 22.25 3.64
C ALA A 149 6.14 22.13 4.61
N LEU A 150 6.41 21.85 5.89
CA LEU A 150 5.39 21.69 6.93
C LEU A 150 4.54 22.96 7.11
N VAL A 151 5.19 24.12 7.23
CA VAL A 151 4.52 25.41 7.38
C VAL A 151 3.68 25.73 6.14
N GLY A 152 4.23 25.51 4.94
CA GLY A 152 3.53 25.72 3.68
C GLY A 152 2.30 24.84 3.53
N THR A 153 2.39 23.56 3.91
CA THR A 153 1.24 22.63 3.91
C THR A 153 0.08 23.19 4.76
N VAL A 154 0.38 23.73 5.94
CA VAL A 154 -0.63 24.24 6.88
C VAL A 154 -1.18 25.60 6.44
N LEU A 155 -0.33 26.50 5.95
CA LEU A 155 -0.73 27.88 5.64
C LEU A 155 -1.48 28.02 4.30
N ILE A 156 -1.09 27.28 3.26
CA ILE A 156 -1.64 27.46 1.90
C ILE A 156 -2.95 26.67 1.71
N LEU A 157 -3.34 25.81 2.67
CA LEU A 157 -4.57 24.99 2.70
C LEU A 157 -4.81 24.05 1.48
N ILE A 158 -3.97 24.13 0.46
CA ILE A 158 -3.88 23.19 -0.66
C ILE A 158 -2.60 22.37 -0.42
N PRO A 159 -2.68 21.15 0.14
CA PRO A 159 -1.50 20.45 0.67
C PRO A 159 -0.37 20.30 -0.34
N LEU A 160 -0.70 19.98 -1.59
CA LEU A 160 0.27 19.73 -2.65
C LEU A 160 1.06 21.00 -3.03
N VAL A 161 0.33 22.11 -3.25
CA VAL A 161 0.92 23.40 -3.60
C VAL A 161 1.66 23.99 -2.39
N GLY A 162 1.04 23.91 -1.22
CA GLY A 162 1.59 24.42 0.03
C GLY A 162 2.92 23.79 0.39
N THR A 163 3.00 22.46 0.32
CA THR A 163 4.23 21.72 0.62
C THR A 163 5.35 22.09 -0.36
N LEU A 164 5.05 22.11 -1.67
CA LEU A 164 6.05 22.41 -2.69
C LEU A 164 6.59 23.83 -2.56
N THR A 165 5.69 24.82 -2.50
CA THR A 165 6.06 26.23 -2.39
C THR A 165 6.77 26.50 -1.06
N GLY A 166 6.24 25.98 0.04
CA GLY A 166 6.83 26.08 1.36
C GLY A 166 8.23 25.47 1.41
N ALA A 167 8.43 24.30 0.82
CA ALA A 167 9.72 23.64 0.78
C ALA A 167 10.77 24.44 -0.01
N VAL A 168 10.39 24.98 -1.16
CA VAL A 168 11.29 25.81 -1.99
C VAL A 168 11.67 27.10 -1.26
N ILE A 169 10.68 27.82 -0.72
CA ILE A 169 10.92 29.06 0.03
C ILE A 169 11.74 28.77 1.28
N GLY A 170 11.37 27.74 2.03
CA GLY A 170 12.07 27.31 3.23
C GLY A 170 13.52 26.90 2.96
N THR A 171 13.78 26.16 1.89
CA THR A 171 15.15 25.80 1.47
C THR A 171 15.96 27.04 1.14
N ALA A 172 15.40 28.00 0.41
CA ALA A 172 16.08 29.26 0.10
C ALA A 172 16.36 30.09 1.36
N MET A 173 15.33 30.34 2.18
CA MET A 173 15.44 31.11 3.42
C MET A 173 16.40 30.45 4.41
N GLY A 174 16.32 29.13 4.57
CA GLY A 174 17.20 28.36 5.43
C GLY A 174 18.66 28.45 4.97
N ALA A 175 18.92 28.38 3.66
CA ALA A 175 20.25 28.60 3.10
C ALA A 175 20.76 30.02 3.40
N MET A 176 19.91 31.03 3.21
CA MET A 176 20.25 32.43 3.47
C MET A 176 20.56 32.68 4.95
N LEU A 177 19.70 32.22 5.86
CA LEU A 177 19.89 32.35 7.30
C LEU A 177 21.17 31.62 7.74
N GLY A 178 21.41 30.41 7.22
CA GLY A 178 22.63 29.67 7.47
C GLY A 178 23.88 30.43 7.03
N GLU A 179 23.88 31.02 5.84
CA GLU A 179 25.00 31.84 5.36
C GLU A 179 25.21 33.11 6.18
N LEU A 180 24.14 33.78 6.63
CA LEU A 180 24.26 35.01 7.44
C LEU A 180 24.86 34.76 8.82
N THR A 181 24.77 33.53 9.34
CA THR A 181 25.48 33.17 10.56
C THR A 181 27.00 33.01 10.34
N HIS A 182 27.46 32.93 9.10
CA HIS A 182 28.89 32.86 8.79
C HIS A 182 29.50 34.26 8.79
N GLU A 183 30.59 34.44 9.53
CA GLU A 183 31.22 35.75 9.70
C GLU A 183 31.61 36.36 8.34
N GLY A 184 31.29 37.64 8.15
CA GLY A 184 31.66 38.40 6.95
C GLY A 184 30.70 38.27 5.76
N ARG A 185 29.69 37.38 5.81
CA ARG A 185 28.71 37.26 4.72
C ARG A 185 27.66 38.37 4.75
N LYS A 186 27.41 39.00 3.61
CA LYS A 186 26.30 39.96 3.41
C LYS A 186 25.11 39.29 2.73
N LEU A 187 23.90 39.82 2.96
CA LEU A 187 22.65 39.32 2.33
C LEU A 187 22.74 39.14 0.80
N HIS A 188 23.40 40.05 0.08
CA HIS A 188 23.52 39.95 -1.37
C HIS A 188 24.36 38.73 -1.82
N GLU A 189 25.23 38.23 -0.96
CA GLU A 189 26.12 37.10 -1.25
C GLU A 189 25.43 35.75 -1.00
N THR A 190 24.32 35.74 -0.26
CA THR A 190 23.57 34.52 0.08
C THR A 190 22.61 34.08 -1.02
N ALA A 191 22.29 34.97 -1.97
CA ALA A 191 21.36 34.70 -3.06
C ALA A 191 21.83 33.56 -3.98
N LYS A 192 23.12 33.52 -4.31
CA LYS A 192 23.71 32.45 -5.14
C LYS A 192 23.64 31.09 -4.43
N PRO A 193 24.12 30.93 -3.18
CA PRO A 193 23.93 29.73 -2.37
C PRO A 193 22.47 29.26 -2.29
N ALA A 194 21.54 30.17 -2.03
CA ALA A 194 20.11 29.86 -1.91
C ALA A 194 19.52 29.33 -3.23
N LEU A 195 19.88 29.95 -4.35
CA LEU A 195 19.47 29.47 -5.68
C LEU A 195 20.04 28.07 -5.96
N GLY A 196 21.32 27.85 -5.63
CA GLY A 196 21.95 26.54 -5.73
C GLY A 196 21.22 25.47 -4.91
N ALA A 197 20.79 25.80 -3.69
CA ALA A 197 20.05 24.90 -2.82
C ALA A 197 18.67 24.51 -3.39
N VAL A 198 17.95 25.47 -3.97
CA VAL A 198 16.65 25.26 -4.62
C VAL A 198 16.81 24.38 -5.87
N ILE A 199 17.77 24.69 -6.75
CA ILE A 199 18.06 23.87 -7.94
C ILE A 199 18.44 22.45 -7.51
N GLY A 200 19.32 22.34 -6.51
CA GLY A 200 19.72 21.06 -5.95
C GLY A 200 18.55 20.26 -5.40
N ARG A 201 17.60 20.91 -4.72
CA ARG A 201 16.38 20.26 -4.23
C ARG A 201 15.52 19.74 -5.37
N ILE A 202 15.26 20.55 -6.40
CA ILE A 202 14.46 20.14 -7.57
C ILE A 202 15.10 18.91 -8.24
N LEU A 203 16.42 18.94 -8.47
CA LEU A 203 17.16 17.79 -9.00
C LEU A 203 17.08 16.57 -8.08
N GLY A 204 17.13 16.81 -6.76
CA GLY A 204 16.90 15.83 -5.71
C GLY A 204 15.57 15.12 -5.83
N THR A 205 14.47 15.89 -5.89
CA THR A 205 13.12 15.37 -6.07
C THR A 205 13.00 14.56 -7.36
N LEU A 206 13.56 15.05 -8.48
CA LEU A 206 13.55 14.33 -9.76
C LEU A 206 14.33 13.01 -9.69
N ALA A 207 15.50 13.00 -9.04
CA ALA A 207 16.32 11.80 -8.88
C ALA A 207 15.68 10.76 -7.94
N LYS A 208 14.83 11.21 -7.00
CA LYS A 208 14.06 10.37 -6.07
C LYS A 208 12.84 9.70 -6.71
N LEU A 209 12.30 10.25 -7.80
CA LEU A 209 11.14 9.66 -8.50
C LEU A 209 11.34 8.20 -8.95
N PRO A 210 12.42 7.82 -9.67
CA PRO A 210 12.60 6.42 -10.07
C PRO A 210 12.72 5.47 -8.88
N ILE A 211 13.29 5.93 -7.76
CA ILE A 211 13.38 5.14 -6.52
C ILE A 211 11.99 4.95 -5.91
N SER A 212 11.18 6.01 -5.89
CA SER A 212 9.79 5.95 -5.39
C SER A 212 8.91 5.08 -6.28
N LEU A 213 9.11 5.11 -7.60
CA LEU A 213 8.48 4.19 -8.55
C LEU A 213 8.89 2.74 -8.29
N ALA A 214 10.16 2.47 -8.02
CA ALA A 214 10.63 1.13 -7.68
C ALA A 214 9.97 0.61 -6.39
N VAL A 215 9.92 1.43 -5.33
CA VAL A 215 9.21 1.12 -4.08
C VAL A 215 7.73 0.78 -4.36
N TRP A 216 7.05 1.62 -5.14
CA TRP A 216 5.64 1.38 -5.50
C TRP A 216 5.44 0.09 -6.27
N MET A 217 6.25 -0.17 -7.30
CA MET A 217 6.15 -1.39 -8.10
C MET A 217 6.43 -2.65 -7.27
N THR A 218 7.43 -2.62 -6.39
CA THR A 218 7.74 -3.74 -5.50
C THR A 218 6.56 -4.07 -4.57
N LEU A 219 5.95 -3.05 -3.95
CA LEU A 219 4.80 -3.26 -3.07
C LEU A 219 3.53 -3.63 -3.83
N ALA A 220 3.31 -3.06 -5.02
CA ALA A 220 2.17 -3.42 -5.87
C ALA A 220 2.24 -4.91 -6.28
N ILE A 221 3.41 -5.38 -6.75
CA ILE A 221 3.60 -6.79 -7.08
C ILE A 221 3.36 -7.66 -5.85
N ALA A 222 3.95 -7.30 -4.71
CA ALA A 222 3.78 -8.04 -3.46
C ALA A 222 2.30 -8.17 -3.07
N ALA A 223 1.52 -7.08 -3.20
CA ALA A 223 0.10 -7.06 -2.84
C ALA A 223 -0.76 -8.02 -3.69
N PHE A 224 -0.38 -8.31 -4.93
CA PHE A 224 -1.09 -9.28 -5.79
C PHE A 224 -0.57 -10.72 -5.66
N THR A 225 0.57 -10.91 -4.98
CA THR A 225 1.15 -12.24 -4.71
C THR A 225 0.93 -12.72 -3.29
N ALA A 226 0.31 -11.89 -2.45
CA ALA A 226 -0.05 -12.15 -1.07
C ALA A 226 -1.21 -13.15 -0.93
#